data_AF-A0A7R9QLP6-F1
#
_entry.id   AF-A0A7R9QLP6-F1
#
_cell.length_a   1.000
_cell.length_b   1.000
_cell.length_c   1.000
_cell.angle_alpha   90.00
_cell.angle_beta   90.00
_cell.angle_gamma   90.00
#
_symmetry.space_group_name_H-M   'P 1'
#
loop_
_entity.id
_entity.type
_entity.pdbx_description
1 polymer ?
#
loop_
_entity_poly.entity_id
_entity_poly.type
_entity_poly.pdbx_seq_one_letter_code
_entity_poly.pdbx_strand_id
1 'polypeptide(L)'
;MDIAYNNREPSLFAVAKLLETAIVNLNRIDIVWKQMTSHFLEVCSHPHIKMREWGVDALCNLVKSTLSQTQTESKSETEADNNRETTATVKQFMFLAPLQELSYISHADIRQKQLDCVLQILQSNGDVLTYGWTQIFE
;
A
#
# COMPACT_ATOMS: atom_id res chain seq x y z
N MET A 1 -11.40 2.21 20.36
CA MET A 1 -11.70 2.05 18.92
C MET A 1 -13.21 1.82 18.68
N ASP A 2 -14.06 2.08 19.68
CA ASP A 2 -15.46 1.62 19.72
C ASP A 2 -16.49 2.62 19.16
N ILE A 3 -16.08 3.86 18.91
CA ILE A 3 -16.99 4.91 18.43
C ILE A 3 -17.37 4.70 16.94
N ALA A 4 -16.61 3.91 16.20
CA ALA A 4 -16.80 3.65 14.76
C ALA A 4 -17.88 2.60 14.43
N TYR A 5 -18.41 1.88 15.43
CA TYR A 5 -19.39 0.80 15.24
C TYR A 5 -20.85 1.24 15.31
N ASN A 6 -21.13 2.52 15.62
CA ASN A 6 -22.50 3.04 15.60
C ASN A 6 -22.89 3.47 14.18
N ASN A 7 -24.14 3.21 13.78
CA ASN A 7 -24.79 3.56 12.48
C ASN A 7 -24.77 5.08 12.09
N ARG A 8 -23.90 5.90 12.68
CA ARG A 8 -23.53 7.22 12.15
C ARG A 8 -22.45 7.04 11.10
N GLU A 9 -22.44 7.90 10.07
CA GLU A 9 -21.33 7.91 9.12
C GLU A 9 -19.99 7.98 9.86
N PRO A 10 -19.06 7.04 9.64
CA PRO A 10 -17.83 6.98 10.39
C PRO A 10 -16.90 8.13 9.97
N SER A 11 -16.19 8.71 10.93
CA SER A 11 -15.25 9.80 10.66
C SER A 11 -14.05 9.29 9.86
N LEU A 12 -13.87 9.81 8.64
CA LEU A 12 -12.77 9.46 7.73
C LEU A 12 -11.48 10.25 8.04
N PHE A 13 -11.53 11.20 8.96
CA PHE A 13 -10.42 12.10 9.27
C PHE A 13 -9.16 11.35 9.70
N ALA A 14 -9.31 10.28 10.50
CA ALA A 14 -8.19 9.48 10.96
C ALA A 14 -7.45 8.79 9.80
N VAL A 15 -8.18 8.22 8.84
CA VAL A 15 -7.60 7.56 7.66
C VAL A 15 -6.86 8.58 6.79
N ALA A 16 -7.46 9.75 6.57
CA ALA A 16 -6.83 10.83 5.82
C ALA A 16 -5.52 11.31 6.48
N LYS A 17 -5.52 11.54 7.81
CA LYS A 17 -4.33 11.99 8.53
C LYS A 17 -3.25 10.92 8.64
N LEU A 18 -3.64 9.65 8.73
CA LEU A 18 -2.69 8.55 8.65
C LEU A 18 -1.99 8.53 7.29
N LEU A 19 -2.75 8.65 6.20
CA LEU A 19 -2.20 8.69 4.83
C LEU A 19 -1.28 9.89 4.60
N GLU A 20 -1.73 11.10 4.98
CA GLU A 20 -0.91 12.31 4.90
C GLU A 20 0.43 12.12 5.65
N THR A 21 0.37 11.56 6.86
CA THR A 21 1.56 11.30 7.67
C THR A 21 2.49 10.29 7.01
N ALA A 22 1.93 9.22 6.41
CA ALA A 22 2.71 8.21 5.70
C ALA A 22 3.41 8.79 4.46
N ILE A 23 2.68 9.58 3.65
CA ILE A 23 3.22 10.22 2.43
C ILE A 23 4.34 11.21 2.76
N VAL A 24 4.19 12.02 3.83
CA VAL A 24 5.25 12.96 4.24
C VAL A 24 6.50 12.26 4.74
N ASN A 25 6.39 11.01 5.21
CA ASN A 25 7.51 10.22 5.77
C ASN A 25 7.99 9.10 4.84
N LEU A 26 7.74 9.18 3.53
CA LEU A 26 8.19 8.14 2.59
C LEU A 26 9.72 7.97 2.55
N ASN A 27 10.48 9.03 2.86
CA ASN A 27 11.94 8.95 3.03
C ASN A 27 12.40 8.02 4.17
N ARG A 28 11.50 7.70 5.11
CA ARG A 28 11.73 6.81 6.26
C ARG A 28 10.70 5.67 6.26
N ILE A 29 10.26 5.27 5.07
CA ILE A 29 9.17 4.32 4.93
C ILE A 29 9.45 2.99 5.62
N ASP A 30 10.71 2.53 5.61
CA ASP A 30 11.13 1.27 6.24
C ASP A 30 10.80 1.21 7.74
N ILE A 31 10.71 2.37 8.42
CA ILE A 31 10.38 2.47 9.85
C ILE A 31 8.87 2.45 10.08
N VAL A 32 8.11 3.15 9.22
CA VAL A 32 6.68 3.40 9.43
C VAL A 32 5.77 2.43 8.68
N TRP A 33 6.27 1.76 7.63
CA TRP A 33 5.51 0.94 6.69
C TRP A 33 4.61 -0.07 7.38
N LYS A 34 5.19 -0.90 8.24
CA LYS A 34 4.48 -1.98 8.94
C LYS A 34 3.31 -1.43 9.77
N GLN A 35 3.52 -0.32 10.48
CA GLN A 35 2.48 0.25 11.33
C GLN A 35 1.36 0.89 10.48
N MET A 36 1.72 1.61 9.42
CA MET A 36 0.75 2.26 8.54
C MET A 36 -0.13 1.23 7.82
N THR A 37 0.49 0.22 7.21
CA THR A 37 -0.20 -0.84 6.45
C THR A 37 -1.10 -1.69 7.36
N SER A 38 -0.63 -2.05 8.56
CA SER A 38 -1.46 -2.73 9.57
C SER A 38 -2.74 -1.96 9.86
N HIS A 39 -2.65 -0.65 10.10
CA HIS A 39 -3.84 0.17 10.37
C HIS A 39 -4.76 0.31 9.16
N PHE A 40 -4.22 0.43 7.94
CA PHE A 40 -5.07 0.45 6.75
C PHE A 40 -5.78 -0.89 6.52
N LEU A 41 -5.14 -2.03 6.79
CA LEU A 41 -5.75 -3.35 6.68
C LEU A 41 -6.88 -3.55 7.69
N GLU A 42 -6.72 -3.04 8.93
CA GLU A 42 -7.79 -2.99 9.93
C GLU A 42 -9.00 -2.18 9.41
N VAL A 43 -8.73 -1.01 8.80
CA VAL A 43 -9.76 -0.16 8.19
C VAL A 43 -10.46 -0.86 7.00
N CYS A 44 -9.72 -1.62 6.20
CA CYS A 44 -10.27 -2.41 5.09
C CYS A 44 -11.17 -3.56 5.56
N SER A 45 -11.05 -3.98 6.82
CA SER A 45 -11.90 -5.02 7.44
C SER A 45 -13.10 -4.43 8.19
N HIS A 46 -13.34 -3.11 8.09
CA HIS A 46 -14.39 -2.45 8.83
C HIS A 46 -15.81 -2.81 8.32
N PRO A 47 -16.84 -2.95 9.17
CA PRO A 47 -18.19 -3.28 8.72
C PRO A 47 -18.81 -2.25 7.76
N HIS A 48 -18.45 -0.98 7.92
CA HIS A 48 -18.97 0.13 7.13
C HIS A 48 -18.23 0.28 5.78
N ILE A 49 -18.97 0.17 4.66
CA ILE A 49 -18.43 0.19 3.29
C ILE A 49 -17.58 1.44 2.97
N LYS A 50 -18.05 2.63 3.33
CA LYS A 50 -17.33 3.89 3.09
C LYS A 50 -15.97 3.95 3.81
N MET A 51 -15.85 3.29 4.96
CA MET A 51 -14.59 3.23 5.71
C MET A 51 -13.61 2.29 5.01
N ARG A 52 -14.10 1.12 4.57
CA ARG A 52 -13.34 0.16 3.77
C ARG A 52 -12.81 0.77 2.48
N GLU A 53 -13.67 1.46 1.74
CA GLU A 53 -13.32 2.14 0.49
C GLU A 53 -12.17 3.14 0.68
N TRP A 54 -12.26 3.98 1.72
CA TRP A 54 -11.18 4.91 2.05
C TRP A 54 -9.90 4.21 2.53
N GLY A 55 -10.03 3.12 3.29
CA GLY A 55 -8.89 2.32 3.73
C GLY A 55 -8.11 1.74 2.56
N VAL A 56 -8.81 1.11 1.60
CA VAL A 56 -8.17 0.49 0.45
C VAL A 56 -7.60 1.54 -0.51
N ASP A 57 -8.32 2.64 -0.75
CA ASP A 57 -7.81 3.72 -1.58
C ASP A 57 -6.55 4.37 -0.96
N ALA A 58 -6.52 4.54 0.36
CA ALA A 58 -5.35 5.04 1.07
C ALA A 58 -4.15 4.08 0.99
N LEU A 59 -4.37 2.79 1.24
CA LEU A 59 -3.31 1.77 1.15
C LEU A 59 -2.75 1.68 -0.28
N CYS A 60 -3.63 1.62 -1.27
CA CYS A 60 -3.26 1.59 -2.68
C CYS A 60 -2.48 2.84 -3.11
N ASN A 61 -2.88 4.02 -2.64
CA ASN A 61 -2.14 5.25 -2.89
C ASN A 61 -0.75 5.23 -2.24
N LEU A 62 -0.66 4.75 -1.01
CA LEU A 62 0.60 4.64 -0.30
C LEU A 62 1.58 3.69 -1.03
N VAL A 63 1.13 2.50 -1.45
CA VAL A 63 1.94 1.55 -2.23
C VAL A 63 2.42 2.16 -3.55
N LYS A 64 1.55 2.85 -4.29
CA LYS A 64 1.96 3.52 -5.53
C LYS A 64 2.99 4.59 -5.28
N SER A 65 2.81 5.40 -4.23
CA SER A 65 3.72 6.48 -3.87
C SER A 65 5.12 5.97 -3.51
N THR A 66 5.22 4.86 -2.77
CA THR A 66 6.54 4.27 -2.42
C THR A 66 7.27 3.69 -3.62
N LEU A 67 6.54 3.03 -4.53
CA LEU A 67 7.11 2.49 -5.76
C LEU A 67 7.62 3.61 -6.67
N SER A 68 6.86 4.69 -6.84
CA SER A 68 7.29 5.86 -7.65
C SER A 68 8.50 6.58 -7.05
N GLN A 69 8.60 6.67 -5.72
CA GLN A 69 9.79 7.26 -5.09
C GLN A 69 11.03 6.39 -5.30
N THR A 70 10.91 5.07 -5.12
CA THR A 70 12.02 4.13 -5.31
C THR A 70 12.59 4.23 -6.73
N GLN A 71 11.72 4.41 -7.74
CA GLN A 71 12.14 4.65 -9.11
C GLN A 71 12.91 5.96 -9.30
N THR A 72 12.46 7.02 -8.62
CA THR A 72 13.11 8.34 -8.70
C THR A 72 14.51 8.28 -8.12
N GLU A 73 14.68 7.64 -6.96
CA GLU A 73 15.98 7.41 -6.31
C GLU A 73 16.92 6.58 -7.19
N SER A 74 16.38 5.58 -7.90
CA SER A 74 17.15 4.72 -8.81
C SER A 74 17.64 5.43 -10.07
N LYS A 75 16.95 6.49 -10.53
CA LYS A 75 17.33 7.28 -11.73
C LYS A 75 18.34 8.38 -11.42
N SER A 76 18.39 8.89 -10.19
CA SER A 76 19.28 9.98 -9.79
C SER A 76 20.72 9.53 -9.50
N GLU A 77 20.95 8.25 -9.24
CA GLU A 77 22.26 7.73 -8.85
C GLU A 77 22.75 6.70 -9.86
N THR A 78 23.53 7.18 -10.83
CA THR A 78 24.27 6.35 -11.78
C THR A 78 25.33 5.52 -11.05
N GLU A 79 25.27 4.20 -11.27
CA GLU A 79 26.38 3.24 -11.14
C GLU A 79 26.95 3.00 -9.71
N ALA A 80 26.57 1.85 -9.11
CA ALA A 80 27.40 0.97 -8.26
C ALA A 80 26.59 0.37 -7.08
N ASP A 81 26.24 -0.91 -7.19
CA ASP A 81 26.43 -1.96 -6.16
C ASP A 81 25.40 -3.09 -6.30
N ASN A 82 25.88 -4.34 -6.45
CA ASN A 82 25.03 -5.55 -6.44
C ASN A 82 24.19 -5.68 -5.15
N ASN A 83 24.64 -5.07 -4.04
CA ASN A 83 23.90 -5.03 -2.79
C ASN A 83 22.62 -4.16 -2.90
N ARG A 84 22.57 -3.18 -3.80
CA ARG A 84 21.38 -2.32 -4.01
C ARG A 84 20.26 -3.01 -4.77
N GLU A 85 20.59 -3.89 -5.71
CA GLU A 85 19.58 -4.69 -6.39
C GLU A 85 18.85 -5.60 -5.38
N THR A 86 19.60 -6.20 -4.45
CA THR A 86 19.03 -7.03 -3.38
C THR A 86 18.16 -6.21 -2.42
N THR A 87 18.54 -4.97 -2.07
CA THR A 87 17.70 -4.13 -1.19
C THR A 87 16.46 -3.57 -1.92
N ALA A 88 16.57 -3.24 -3.21
CA ALA A 88 15.44 -2.79 -4.02
C ALA A 88 14.39 -3.90 -4.20
N THR A 89 14.84 -5.14 -4.44
CA THR A 89 13.94 -6.31 -4.57
C THR A 89 13.22 -6.65 -3.27
N VAL A 90 13.94 -6.64 -2.14
CA VAL A 90 13.33 -6.84 -0.81
C VAL A 90 12.30 -5.74 -0.51
N LYS A 91 12.57 -4.49 -0.90
CA LYS A 91 11.61 -3.38 -0.75
C LYS A 91 10.37 -3.55 -1.62
N GLN A 92 10.52 -3.97 -2.88
CA GLN A 92 9.36 -4.29 -3.74
C GLN A 92 8.47 -5.35 -3.10
N PHE A 93 9.06 -6.44 -2.59
CA PHE A 93 8.33 -7.48 -1.87
C PHE A 93 7.58 -6.92 -0.65
N MET A 94 8.28 -6.14 0.19
CA MET A 94 7.70 -5.50 1.36
C MET A 94 6.52 -4.58 1.02
N PHE A 95 6.61 -3.83 -0.09
CA PHE A 95 5.57 -2.90 -0.50
C PHE A 95 4.35 -3.58 -1.13
N LEU A 96 4.53 -4.75 -1.75
CA LEU A 96 3.44 -5.50 -2.38
C LEU A 96 2.73 -6.44 -1.40
N ALA A 97 3.36 -6.84 -0.30
CA ALA A 97 2.76 -7.71 0.72
C ALA A 97 1.38 -7.25 1.22
N PRO A 98 1.12 -5.96 1.52
CA PRO A 98 -0.21 -5.51 1.91
C PRO A 98 -1.29 -5.71 0.83
N LEU A 99 -0.93 -5.70 -0.46
CA LEU A 99 -1.87 -5.99 -1.55
C LEU A 99 -2.26 -7.46 -1.61
N GLN A 100 -1.36 -8.36 -1.21
CA GLN A 100 -1.68 -9.78 -1.01
C GLN A 100 -2.60 -9.92 0.21
N GLU A 101 -2.30 -9.22 1.31
CA GLU A 101 -3.13 -9.27 2.53
C GLU A 101 -4.58 -8.80 2.28
N LEU A 102 -4.77 -7.79 1.42
CA LEU A 102 -6.10 -7.35 0.99
C LEU A 102 -6.92 -8.47 0.32
N SER A 103 -6.28 -9.44 -0.35
CA SER A 103 -6.97 -10.54 -1.03
C SER A 103 -7.67 -11.49 -0.05
N TYR A 104 -7.12 -11.61 1.17
CA TYR A 104 -7.66 -12.44 2.25
C TYR A 104 -8.85 -11.80 2.97
N ILE A 105 -9.12 -10.50 2.73
CA ILE A 105 -10.29 -9.83 3.30
C ILE A 105 -11.56 -10.33 2.60
N SER A 106 -12.54 -10.77 3.39
CA SER A 106 -13.79 -11.40 2.89
C SER A 106 -14.70 -10.48 2.06
N HIS A 107 -14.43 -9.18 2.07
CA HIS A 107 -15.24 -8.16 1.42
C HIS A 107 -14.93 -8.06 -0.09
N ALA A 108 -15.92 -8.36 -0.93
CA ALA A 108 -15.77 -8.37 -2.39
C ALA A 108 -15.39 -6.98 -2.97
N ASP A 109 -15.88 -5.90 -2.37
CA ASP A 109 -15.52 -4.51 -2.71
C ASP A 109 -14.02 -4.25 -2.52
N ILE A 110 -13.42 -4.83 -1.46
CA ILE A 110 -11.98 -4.70 -1.21
C ILE A 110 -11.18 -5.48 -2.23
N ARG A 111 -11.59 -6.71 -2.55
CA ARG A 111 -10.92 -7.53 -3.56
C ARG A 111 -10.94 -6.88 -4.95
N GLN A 112 -12.06 -6.27 -5.33
CA GLN A 112 -12.15 -5.52 -6.59
C GLN A 112 -11.15 -4.36 -6.63
N LYS A 113 -11.13 -3.52 -5.58
CA LYS A 113 -10.20 -2.39 -5.48
C LYS A 113 -8.73 -2.84 -5.43
N GLN A 114 -8.45 -3.98 -4.81
CA GLN A 114 -7.13 -4.60 -4.80
C GLN A 114 -6.68 -4.96 -6.22
N LEU A 115 -7.51 -5.68 -6.99
CA LEU A 115 -7.20 -6.02 -8.38
C LEU A 115 -7.03 -4.77 -9.26
N ASP A 116 -7.89 -3.77 -9.09
CA ASP A 116 -7.77 -2.50 -9.82
C ASP A 116 -6.45 -1.78 -9.49
N CYS A 117 -6.03 -1.82 -8.23
CA CYS A 117 -4.75 -1.24 -7.82
C CYS A 117 -3.57 -2.00 -8.42
N VAL A 118 -3.59 -3.33 -8.36
CA VAL A 118 -2.54 -4.20 -8.93
C VAL A 118 -2.43 -3.96 -10.43
N LEU A 119 -3.55 -3.89 -11.15
CA LEU A 119 -3.57 -3.57 -12.57
C LEU A 119 -2.92 -2.20 -12.85
N GLN A 120 -3.28 -1.17 -12.08
CA GLN A 120 -2.70 0.16 -12.24
C GLN A 120 -1.19 0.15 -11.97
N ILE A 121 -0.73 -0.56 -10.93
CA ILE A 121 0.68 -0.69 -10.59
C ILE A 121 1.46 -1.39 -11.72
N LEU A 122 0.90 -2.47 -12.29
CA LEU A 122 1.51 -3.18 -13.41
C LEU A 122 1.56 -2.31 -14.68
N GLN A 123 0.53 -1.50 -14.92
CA GLN A 123 0.51 -0.58 -16.06
C GLN A 123 1.51 0.57 -15.91
N SER A 124 1.71 1.10 -14.70
CA SER A 124 2.58 2.26 -14.48
C SER A 124 4.03 1.91 -14.15
N ASN A 125 4.30 0.73 -13.58
CA ASN A 125 5.62 0.33 -13.07
C ASN A 125 6.06 -1.05 -13.59
N GLY A 126 5.36 -1.64 -14.56
CA GLY A 126 5.61 -3.02 -15.02
C GLY A 126 7.00 -3.26 -15.62
N ASP A 127 7.65 -2.22 -16.12
CA ASP A 127 9.03 -2.23 -16.60
C ASP A 127 10.07 -2.33 -15.48
N VAL A 128 9.73 -1.85 -14.27
CA VAL A 128 10.62 -1.83 -13.09
C VAL A 128 10.30 -2.95 -12.10
N LEU A 129 9.06 -3.45 -12.10
CA LEU A 129 8.59 -4.56 -11.27
C LEU A 129 9.17 -5.88 -11.77
N THR A 130 10.39 -6.16 -11.36
CA THR A 130 11.11 -7.39 -11.71
C THR A 130 10.77 -8.54 -10.76
N TYR A 131 10.41 -8.26 -9.50
CA TYR A 131 10.20 -9.28 -8.46
C TYR A 131 8.98 -8.99 -7.58
N GLY A 132 8.41 -10.04 -6.96
CA GLY A 132 7.37 -9.92 -5.92
C GLY A 132 5.93 -9.68 -6.41
N TRP A 133 5.72 -9.27 -7.67
CA TRP A 133 4.36 -9.04 -8.19
C TRP A 133 3.54 -10.33 -8.35
N THR A 134 4.18 -11.47 -8.61
CA THR A 134 3.50 -12.76 -8.74
C THR A 134 2.89 -13.25 -7.42
N GLN A 135 3.51 -12.88 -6.29
CA GLN A 135 3.05 -13.23 -4.96
C GLN A 135 1.66 -12.67 -4.64
N ILE A 136 1.26 -11.59 -5.30
CA ILE A 136 -0.07 -11.00 -5.13
C ILE A 136 -1.18 -11.99 -5.53
N PHE A 137 -0.86 -12.95 -6.40
CA PHE A 137 -1.77 -13.97 -6.90
C PHE A 137 -1.65 -15.32 -6.16
N GLU A 138 -0.74 -15.43 -5.18
CA GLU A 138 -0.58 -16.62 -4.32
C GLU A 138 -1.44 -16.53 -3.05
#